data_AF-A0A354MCJ0-F1
#
_entry.id   AF-A0A354MCJ0-F1
#
_cell.length_a   1.000
_cell.length_b   1.000
_cell.length_c   1.000
_cell.angle_alpha   90.00
_cell.angle_beta   90.00
_cell.angle_gamma   90.00
#
_symmetry.space_group_name_H-M   'P 1'
#
loop_
_entity.id
_entity.type
_entity.pdbx_description
1 polymer ?
#
loop_
_entity_poly.entity_id
_entity_poly.type
_entity_poly.pdbx_seq_one_letter_code
_entity_poly.pdbx_strand_id
1 'polypeptide(L)'
;MSIKEKLKEDIRSFQKADYPALSQHMSLKRCIETITGNPESKITLRDGKAFINIGKREMELIHLYCPDFKDSSTFLFDEYAIIALTYGKYLITYNLESDTEIGFITIDEENEKGYTAYETEKNYIMKDVIGKGTKRTIDDIIR
;
A
#
# COMPACT_ATOMS: atom_id res chain seq x y z
N MET A 1 -8.01 11.00 17.19
CA MET A 1 -8.29 9.90 16.26
C MET A 1 -6.98 9.20 15.99
N SER A 2 -6.90 7.89 16.22
CA SER A 2 -5.71 7.09 15.91
C SER A 2 -5.53 6.95 14.39
N ILE A 3 -4.31 6.67 13.92
CA ILE A 3 -4.05 6.41 12.49
C ILE A 3 -4.96 5.32 11.95
N LYS A 4 -5.18 4.25 12.74
CA LYS A 4 -6.03 3.12 12.37
C LYS A 4 -7.49 3.52 12.20
N GLU A 5 -7.98 4.48 12.97
CA GLU A 5 -9.34 5.02 12.79
C GLU A 5 -9.46 5.88 11.55
N LYS A 6 -8.47 6.76 11.31
CA LYS A 6 -8.42 7.59 10.10
C LYS A 6 -8.36 6.74 8.83
N LEU A 7 -7.48 5.73 8.80
CA LEU A 7 -7.36 4.80 7.67
C LEU A 7 -8.69 4.11 7.36
N LYS A 8 -9.46 3.70 8.38
CA LYS A 8 -10.79 3.10 8.17
C LYS A 8 -11.77 4.09 7.58
N GLU A 9 -11.74 5.33 8.03
CA GLU A 9 -12.61 6.39 7.51
C GLU A 9 -12.27 6.68 6.06
N ASP A 10 -10.98 6.78 5.71
CA ASP A 10 -10.51 6.98 4.34
C ASP A 10 -10.97 5.82 3.43
N ILE A 11 -10.81 4.56 3.86
CA ILE A 11 -11.27 3.38 3.11
C ILE A 11 -12.80 3.38 2.95
N ARG A 12 -13.56 3.67 4.01
CA ARG A 12 -15.03 3.69 3.94
C ARG A 12 -15.54 4.80 3.04
N SER A 13 -14.92 5.97 3.11
CA SER A 13 -15.25 7.11 2.26
C SER A 13 -14.98 6.76 0.81
N PHE A 14 -13.82 6.14 0.53
CA PHE A 14 -13.46 5.65 -0.79
C PHE A 14 -14.46 4.63 -1.34
N GLN A 15 -14.79 3.59 -0.57
CA GLN A 15 -15.72 2.53 -1.00
C GLN A 15 -17.13 3.04 -1.32
N LYS A 16 -17.52 4.21 -0.78
CA LYS A 16 -18.83 4.84 -1.00
C LYS A 16 -18.82 5.92 -2.08
N ALA A 17 -17.64 6.39 -2.48
CA ALA A 17 -17.53 7.52 -3.38
C ALA A 17 -17.78 7.08 -4.83
N ASP A 18 -18.62 7.87 -5.52
CA ASP A 18 -18.91 7.73 -6.93
C ASP A 18 -17.93 8.62 -7.70
N TYR A 19 -16.76 8.07 -8.03
CA TYR A 19 -15.69 8.82 -8.70
C TYR A 19 -15.97 8.92 -10.21
N PRO A 20 -15.71 10.09 -10.84
CA PRO A 20 -15.81 10.24 -12.30
C PRO A 20 -14.83 9.30 -13.05
N ALA A 21 -15.10 9.09 -14.34
CA ALA A 21 -14.41 8.08 -15.15
C ALA A 21 -12.87 8.23 -15.19
N LEU A 22 -12.24 7.06 -15.31
CA LEU A 22 -10.83 6.62 -15.21
C LEU A 22 -9.67 7.51 -15.70
N SER A 23 -9.87 8.68 -16.30
CA SER A 23 -8.81 9.34 -17.08
C SER A 23 -7.90 10.33 -16.33
N GLN A 24 -8.12 10.66 -15.06
CA GLN A 24 -7.40 11.80 -14.43
C GLN A 24 -7.02 11.65 -12.95
N HIS A 25 -7.10 10.46 -12.32
CA HIS A 25 -7.02 10.35 -10.86
C HIS A 25 -6.36 9.04 -10.37
N MET A 26 -5.30 9.15 -9.56
CA MET A 26 -4.73 8.01 -8.82
C MET A 26 -5.62 7.67 -7.61
N SER A 27 -6.73 7.01 -7.87
CA SER A 27 -7.65 6.55 -6.83
C SER A 27 -7.05 5.41 -6.00
N LEU A 28 -7.53 5.22 -4.76
CA LEU A 28 -7.21 4.03 -3.96
C LEU A 28 -7.48 2.74 -4.75
N LYS A 29 -8.58 2.69 -5.53
CA LYS A 29 -8.85 1.57 -6.43
C LYS A 29 -7.67 1.35 -7.35
N ARG A 30 -7.22 2.36 -8.10
CA ARG A 30 -6.05 2.20 -8.98
C ARG A 30 -4.82 1.71 -8.24
N CYS A 31 -4.44 2.34 -7.13
CA CYS A 31 -3.29 1.86 -6.34
C CYS A 31 -3.44 0.37 -5.97
N ILE A 32 -4.63 -0.06 -5.53
CA ILE A 32 -4.93 -1.46 -5.24
C ILE A 32 -4.78 -2.34 -6.49
N GLU A 33 -5.32 -1.92 -7.63
CA GLU A 33 -5.20 -2.65 -8.88
C GLU A 33 -3.73 -2.80 -9.28
N THR A 34 -2.92 -1.74 -9.14
CA THR A 34 -1.49 -1.74 -9.43
C THR A 34 -0.74 -2.77 -8.57
N ILE A 35 -0.92 -2.75 -7.25
CA ILE A 35 -0.15 -3.62 -6.35
C ILE A 35 -0.62 -5.07 -6.38
N THR A 36 -1.89 -5.31 -6.72
CA THR A 36 -2.45 -6.66 -6.79
C THR A 36 -2.39 -7.27 -8.18
N GLY A 37 -2.23 -6.45 -9.22
CA GLY A 37 -2.41 -6.86 -10.62
C GLY A 37 -3.84 -7.29 -10.95
N ASN A 38 -4.83 -6.95 -10.11
CA ASN A 38 -6.21 -7.42 -10.25
C ASN A 38 -7.24 -6.28 -10.06
N PRO A 39 -8.03 -5.94 -11.09
CA PRO A 39 -9.07 -4.90 -11.03
C PRO A 39 -10.22 -5.21 -10.07
N GLU A 40 -10.41 -6.49 -9.73
CA GLU A 40 -11.48 -6.95 -8.84
C GLU A 40 -11.05 -7.05 -7.38
N SER A 41 -9.81 -6.68 -7.06
CA SER A 41 -9.30 -6.70 -5.69
C SER A 41 -10.13 -5.82 -4.77
N LYS A 42 -10.45 -6.34 -3.58
CA LYS A 42 -11.28 -5.66 -2.58
C LYS A 42 -10.57 -5.61 -1.23
N ILE A 43 -10.72 -4.47 -0.56
CA ILE A 43 -10.36 -4.32 0.84
C ILE A 43 -11.50 -4.86 1.71
N THR A 44 -11.19 -5.81 2.58
CA THR A 44 -12.13 -6.40 3.53
C THR A 44 -11.90 -5.82 4.92
N LEU A 45 -12.97 -5.39 5.59
CA LEU A 45 -12.92 -4.89 6.96
C LEU A 45 -13.40 -5.97 7.93
N ARG A 46 -12.57 -6.40 8.88
CA ARG A 46 -12.92 -7.39 9.93
C ARG A 46 -12.27 -7.00 11.26
N ASP A 47 -13.02 -7.09 12.35
CA ASP A 47 -12.53 -6.84 13.72
C ASP A 47 -11.76 -5.51 13.88
N GLY A 48 -12.20 -4.48 13.17
CA GLY A 48 -11.52 -3.19 13.19
C GLY A 48 -10.15 -3.18 12.51
N LYS A 49 -9.92 -4.05 11.53
CA LYS A 49 -8.74 -4.10 10.68
C LYS A 49 -9.13 -4.17 9.21
N ALA A 50 -8.22 -3.73 8.34
CA ALA A 50 -8.39 -3.76 6.89
C ALA A 50 -7.45 -4.80 6.28
N PHE A 51 -7.96 -5.61 5.36
CA PHE A 51 -7.21 -6.70 4.74
C PHE A 51 -7.34 -6.68 3.23
N ILE A 52 -6.29 -7.11 2.53
CA ILE A 52 -6.27 -7.25 1.07
C ILE A 52 -5.48 -8.49 0.67
N ASN A 53 -5.90 -9.13 -0.42
CA ASN A 53 -5.17 -10.25 -1.01
C ASN A 53 -4.14 -9.75 -2.03
N ILE A 54 -2.87 -10.11 -1.85
CA ILE A 54 -1.81 -9.91 -2.84
C ILE A 54 -1.22 -11.28 -3.15
N GLY A 55 -1.31 -11.69 -4.42
CA GLY A 55 -0.99 -13.05 -4.83
C GLY A 55 -1.83 -14.06 -4.04
N LYS A 56 -1.17 -14.95 -3.29
CA LYS A 56 -1.83 -15.98 -2.47
C LYS A 56 -1.98 -15.59 -0.98
N ARG A 57 -1.62 -14.35 -0.62
CA ARG A 57 -1.51 -13.94 0.78
C ARG A 57 -2.54 -12.88 1.10
N GLU A 58 -3.23 -13.07 2.22
CA GLU A 58 -4.03 -12.04 2.83
C GLU A 58 -3.14 -11.21 3.77
N MET A 59 -3.12 -9.89 3.57
CA MET A 59 -2.25 -8.96 4.28
C MET A 59 -3.08 -7.89 4.98
N GLU A 60 -2.63 -7.48 6.17
CA GLU A 60 -3.27 -6.38 6.91
C GLU A 60 -2.74 -5.03 6.39
N LEU A 61 -3.64 -4.17 5.93
CA LEU A 61 -3.34 -2.81 5.50
C LEU A 61 -3.15 -1.92 6.73
N ILE A 62 -1.97 -1.30 6.85
CA ILE A 62 -1.59 -0.50 8.01
C ILE A 62 -1.42 0.99 7.70
N HIS A 63 -1.09 1.32 6.45
CA HIS A 63 -0.94 2.69 5.98
C HIS A 63 -1.35 2.79 4.52
N LEU A 64 -1.97 3.92 4.20
CA LEU A 64 -2.34 4.27 2.84
C LEU A 64 -2.17 5.77 2.65
N TYR A 65 -1.43 6.13 1.62
CA TYR A 65 -1.38 7.46 1.06
C TYR A 65 -1.48 7.32 -0.47
N CYS A 66 -2.65 7.54 -1.03
CA CYS A 66 -2.88 7.62 -2.47
C CYS A 66 -3.49 8.99 -2.79
N PRO A 67 -2.66 10.01 -2.97
CA PRO A 67 -3.13 11.35 -3.31
C PRO A 67 -3.84 11.35 -4.66
N ASP A 68 -4.87 12.18 -4.75
CA ASP A 68 -5.65 12.36 -5.97
C ASP A 68 -4.92 13.34 -6.91
N PHE A 69 -3.98 12.83 -7.72
CA PHE A 69 -3.26 13.67 -8.68
C PHE A 69 -4.20 14.17 -9.76
N LYS A 70 -4.52 15.46 -9.73
CA LYS A 70 -5.26 16.12 -10.81
C LYS A 70 -4.30 16.48 -11.92
N ASP A 71 -4.33 15.69 -13.00
CA ASP A 71 -3.47 15.79 -14.18
C ASP A 71 -1.96 15.63 -13.92
N SER A 72 -1.32 14.80 -14.73
CA SER A 72 0.13 14.50 -14.75
C SER A 72 1.06 15.67 -15.10
N SER A 73 0.54 16.91 -15.10
CA SER A 73 1.21 18.10 -15.63
C SER A 73 1.89 18.96 -14.57
N THR A 74 1.70 18.69 -13.28
CA THR A 74 2.39 19.41 -12.19
C THR A 74 3.39 18.50 -11.51
N PHE A 75 4.63 18.51 -12.04
CA PHE A 75 5.79 17.89 -11.43
C PHE A 75 6.13 18.59 -10.11
N LEU A 76 5.49 18.18 -9.01
CA LEU A 76 5.96 18.44 -7.66
C LEU A 76 6.59 17.15 -7.14
N PHE A 77 7.78 17.28 -6.56
CA PHE A 77 8.65 16.18 -6.12
C PHE A 77 8.04 15.24 -5.06
N ASP A 78 6.79 15.46 -4.64
CA ASP A 78 6.09 14.78 -3.54
C ASP A 78 4.89 13.93 -4.00
N GLU A 79 4.72 13.73 -5.30
CA GLU A 79 3.61 13.01 -5.90
C GLU A 79 3.86 11.50 -6.00
N TYR A 80 4.05 10.82 -4.86
CA TYR A 80 4.13 9.36 -4.77
C TYR A 80 2.98 8.80 -3.93
N ALA A 81 2.53 7.59 -4.26
CA ALA A 81 1.61 6.84 -3.43
C ALA A 81 2.33 5.75 -2.64
N ILE A 82 1.94 5.61 -1.38
CA ILE A 82 2.47 4.63 -0.45
C ILE A 82 1.34 3.71 0.02
N ILE A 83 1.56 2.41 -0.09
CA ILE A 83 0.73 1.41 0.57
C ILE A 83 1.62 0.56 1.45
N ALA A 84 1.39 0.57 2.76
CA ALA A 84 2.10 -0.28 3.70
C ALA A 84 1.19 -1.37 4.27
N LEU A 85 1.71 -2.58 4.30
CA LEU A 85 1.02 -3.81 4.64
C LEU A 85 1.85 -4.62 5.62
N THR A 86 1.19 -5.46 6.42
CA THR A 86 1.88 -6.43 7.26
C THR A 86 1.47 -7.86 6.92
N TYR A 87 2.45 -8.76 6.98
CA TYR A 87 2.25 -10.19 6.82
C TYR A 87 3.16 -10.93 7.81
N GLY A 88 2.59 -11.47 8.89
CA GLY A 88 3.36 -12.07 9.97
C GLY A 88 4.33 -11.07 10.61
N LYS A 89 5.63 -11.34 10.51
CA LYS A 89 6.71 -10.48 11.01
C LYS A 89 7.20 -9.44 9.99
N TYR A 90 6.60 -9.36 8.80
CA TYR A 90 7.05 -8.49 7.74
C TYR A 90 6.21 -7.23 7.65
N LEU A 91 6.88 -6.10 7.43
CA LEU A 91 6.31 -4.85 6.93
C LEU A 91 6.69 -4.73 5.45
N ILE A 92 5.70 -4.55 4.60
CA ILE A 92 5.86 -4.50 3.14
C ILE A 92 5.30 -3.16 2.67
N THR A 93 6.15 -2.33 2.08
CA THR A 93 5.75 -0.99 1.63
C THR A 93 5.91 -0.89 0.12
N TYR A 94 4.79 -0.66 -0.57
CA TYR A 94 4.74 -0.36 -1.99
C TYR A 94 4.84 1.14 -2.19
N ASN A 95 5.83 1.57 -2.97
CA ASN A 95 5.98 2.95 -3.42
C ASN A 95 5.67 3.00 -4.91
N LEU A 96 4.62 3.74 -5.26
CA LEU A 96 4.12 3.87 -6.62
C LEU A 96 4.59 5.18 -7.23
N GLU A 97 5.14 5.10 -8.44
CA GLU A 97 5.49 6.26 -9.28
C GLU A 97 4.27 6.80 -10.04
N SER A 98 3.29 5.93 -10.32
CA SER A 98 2.03 6.28 -10.98
C SER A 98 0.93 5.28 -10.62
N ASP A 99 -0.28 5.50 -11.13
CA ASP A 99 -1.46 4.66 -10.88
C ASP A 99 -1.39 3.31 -11.63
N THR A 100 -0.34 3.12 -12.41
CA THR A 100 -0.07 1.91 -13.18
C THR A 100 1.32 1.34 -12.91
N GLU A 101 2.14 1.99 -12.08
CA GLU A 101 3.54 1.67 -11.95
C GLU A 101 4.05 1.66 -10.50
N ILE A 102 4.59 0.50 -10.10
CA ILE A 102 5.35 0.34 -8.84
C ILE A 102 6.78 0.79 -9.11
N GLY A 103 7.24 1.81 -8.39
CA GLY A 103 8.64 2.24 -8.41
C GLY A 103 9.52 1.24 -7.66
N PHE A 104 9.16 0.95 -6.41
CA PHE A 104 9.85 -0.08 -5.61
C PHE A 104 8.99 -0.61 -4.47
N ILE A 105 9.39 -1.78 -3.97
CA ILE A 105 8.80 -2.40 -2.79
C ILE A 105 9.92 -2.56 -1.75
N THR A 106 9.72 -2.05 -0.54
CA THR A 106 10.59 -2.37 0.60
C THR A 106 9.97 -3.49 1.41
N ILE A 107 10.82 -4.40 1.88
CA ILE A 107 10.43 -5.47 2.79
C ILE A 107 11.30 -5.32 4.03
N ASP A 108 10.67 -5.02 5.15
CA ASP A 108 11.30 -4.95 6.45
C ASP A 108 10.84 -6.12 7.32
N GLU A 109 11.71 -6.61 8.20
CA GLU A 109 11.43 -7.71 9.12
C GLU A 109 11.48 -7.23 10.56
N GLU A 110 10.50 -7.65 11.36
CA GLU A 110 10.37 -7.28 12.77
C GLU A 110 11.64 -7.66 13.53
N ASN A 111 12.22 -6.67 14.21
CA ASN A 111 13.48 -6.79 14.92
C ASN A 111 13.54 -5.77 16.05
N GLU A 112 13.85 -6.20 17.28
CA GLU A 112 13.89 -5.34 18.47
C GLU A 112 14.82 -4.12 18.35
N LYS A 113 15.88 -4.21 17.55
CA LYS A 113 16.89 -3.15 17.34
C LYS A 113 16.65 -2.31 16.08
N GLY A 114 15.53 -2.54 15.41
CA GLY A 114 15.11 -1.83 14.21
C GLY A 114 14.60 -0.41 14.46
N TYR A 115 14.14 0.26 13.40
CA TYR A 115 13.41 1.51 13.50
C TYR A 115 11.96 1.23 13.92
N THR A 116 11.36 2.10 14.74
CA THR A 116 9.95 1.97 15.11
C THR A 116 9.07 2.46 13.98
N ALA A 117 8.31 1.55 13.34
CA ALA A 117 7.28 1.93 12.38
C ALA A 117 6.05 2.44 13.15
N TYR A 118 5.75 3.73 12.97
CA TYR A 118 4.73 4.42 13.77
C TYR A 118 3.33 3.80 13.62
N GLU A 119 3.03 3.24 12.45
CA GLU A 119 1.73 2.65 12.11
C GLU A 119 1.47 1.30 12.79
N THR A 120 2.53 0.63 13.25
CA THR A 120 2.47 -0.70 13.88
C THR A 120 2.93 -0.72 15.33
N GLU A 121 3.63 0.32 15.80
CA GLU A 121 4.29 0.39 17.11
C GLU A 121 5.35 -0.70 17.33
N LYS A 122 5.82 -1.31 16.25
CA LYS A 122 6.84 -2.37 16.24
C LYS A 122 8.14 -1.87 15.61
N ASN A 123 9.22 -2.55 15.95
CA ASN A 123 10.55 -2.25 15.40
C ASN A 123 10.85 -3.14 14.19
N TYR A 124 11.41 -2.57 13.13
CA TYR A 124 11.74 -3.27 11.88
C TYR A 124 13.13 -2.93 11.37
N ILE A 125 13.75 -3.87 10.66
CA ILE A 125 14.98 -3.65 9.91
C ILE A 125 14.78 -4.01 8.44
N MET A 126 15.34 -3.20 7.55
CA MET A 126 15.29 -3.45 6.11
C MET A 126 15.91 -4.79 5.77
N LYS A 127 15.12 -5.63 5.10
CA LYS A 127 15.51 -6.98 4.65
C LYS A 127 15.80 -7.01 3.16
N ASP A 128 14.98 -6.36 2.33
CA ASP A 128 15.17 -6.32 0.88
C ASP A 128 14.45 -5.12 0.24
N VAL A 129 14.85 -4.80 -1.00
CA VAL A 129 14.21 -3.83 -1.87
C VAL A 129 14.05 -4.43 -3.27
N ILE A 130 12.81 -4.49 -3.74
CA ILE A 130 12.45 -4.91 -5.09
C ILE A 130 12.29 -3.65 -5.94
N GLY A 131 13.22 -3.42 -6.86
CA GLY A 131 13.16 -2.30 -7.79
C GLY A 131 12.21 -2.54 -8.97
N LYS A 132 11.81 -1.44 -9.61
CA LYS A 132 11.09 -1.40 -10.89
C LYS A 132 11.69 -2.33 -11.94
N GLY A 133 10.82 -3.03 -12.68
CA GLY A 133 11.21 -3.93 -13.78
C GLY A 133 11.89 -5.24 -13.34
N THR A 134 12.04 -5.50 -12.05
CA THR A 134 12.55 -6.79 -11.57
C THR A 134 11.47 -7.86 -11.64
N LYS A 135 11.87 -9.11 -11.95
CA LYS A 135 10.96 -10.27 -11.95
C LYS A 135 10.74 -10.88 -10.56
N ARG A 136 11.47 -10.40 -9.56
CA ARG A 136 11.34 -10.85 -8.18
C ARG A 136 10.05 -10.31 -7.60
N THR A 137 9.40 -11.12 -6.79
CA THR A 137 8.16 -10.79 -6.10
C THR A 137 8.38 -10.86 -4.59
N ILE A 138 7.42 -10.32 -3.83
CA ILE A 138 7.40 -10.47 -2.38
C ILE A 138 7.44 -11.94 -1.95
N ASP A 139 6.79 -12.83 -2.71
CA ASP A 139 6.71 -14.28 -2.43
C ASP A 139 8.06 -14.99 -2.52
N ASP A 140 9.02 -14.42 -3.27
CA ASP A 140 10.38 -14.96 -3.34
C ASP A 140 11.19 -14.69 -2.06
N ILE A 141 10.78 -13.68 -1.28
CA ILE A 141 11.52 -13.16 -0.13
C ILE A 141 10.85 -13.55 1.19
N ILE A 142 9.52 -13.42 1.27
CA ILE A 142 8.75 -13.77 2.46
C ILE A 142 8.39 -15.25 2.41
N ARG A 143 8.84 -16.00 3.42
CA ARG A 143 8.54 -17.44 3.58
C ARG A 143 7.38 -17.60 4.56
#